data_AF-A0A3C0Y8A8-F1
#
_entry.id   AF-A0A3C0Y8A8-F1
#
_cell.length_a   1.000
_cell.length_b   1.000
_cell.length_c   1.000
_cell.angle_alpha   90.00
_cell.angle_beta   90.00
_cell.angle_gamma   90.00
#
_symmetry.space_group_name_H-M   'P 1'
#
loop_
_entity.id
_entity.type
_entity.pdbx_description
1 polymer ?
#
loop_
_entity_poly.entity_id
_entity_poly.type
_entity_poly.pdbx_seq_one_letter_code
_entity_poly.pdbx_strand_id
1 'polypeptide(L)'
;LIGAWRHRAGGVLLSSSGLFPVDKAALQRPELLAGRTPRTINMVTIGDDLLAGSSQEFGPKIEALIVYNSNPVAVAPESGKVVQGFAREDLFSVVLEHFQTDTADYADFILPATTQLEHWDVHSAYGHTDALLNRPAIAPLGQA
;
A
#
# COMPACT_ATOMS: atom_id res chain seq x y z
N LEU A 1 -26.05 12.96 -9.37
CA LEU A 1 -26.31 11.72 -10.15
C LEU A 1 -26.83 12.10 -11.53
N ILE A 2 -26.17 11.68 -12.61
CA ILE A 2 -26.53 12.05 -14.01
C ILE A 2 -27.73 11.26 -14.60
N GLY A 3 -28.40 10.43 -13.80
CA GLY A 3 -29.55 9.62 -14.25
C GLY A 3 -29.20 8.31 -14.97
N ALA A 4 -27.91 7.94 -15.04
CA ALA A 4 -27.43 6.73 -15.73
C ALA A 4 -28.12 5.43 -15.27
N TRP A 5 -28.49 5.32 -13.99
CA TRP A 5 -29.22 4.20 -13.39
C TRP A 5 -30.56 3.87 -14.06
N ARG A 6 -31.10 4.74 -14.90
CA ARG A 6 -32.34 4.53 -15.67
C ARG A 6 -32.15 3.70 -16.94
N HIS A 7 -30.91 3.45 -17.37
CA HIS A 7 -30.60 2.69 -18.58
C HIS A 7 -30.18 1.25 -18.24
N ARG A 8 -30.51 0.28 -19.11
CA ARG A 8 -30.27 -1.16 -18.89
C ARG A 8 -28.81 -1.58 -18.65
N ALA A 9 -27.83 -0.75 -19.01
CA ALA A 9 -26.41 -0.97 -18.74
C ALA A 9 -25.81 0.08 -17.77
N GLY A 10 -26.65 0.95 -17.21
CA GLY A 10 -26.23 1.94 -16.22
C GLY A 10 -26.35 1.41 -14.80
N GLY A 11 -25.66 2.07 -13.88
CA GLY A 11 -25.64 1.69 -12.47
C GLY A 11 -25.59 2.88 -11.53
N VAL A 12 -25.56 2.57 -10.24
CA VAL A 12 -25.27 3.53 -9.18
C VAL A 12 -24.01 3.08 -8.47
N LEU A 13 -23.09 4.00 -8.22
CA LEU A 13 -21.97 3.77 -7.31
C LEU A 13 -22.33 4.41 -5.98
N LEU A 14 -22.50 3.58 -4.96
CA LEU A 14 -22.57 4.03 -3.57
C LEU A 14 -21.19 3.83 -2.95
N SER A 15 -20.64 4.87 -2.33
CA SER A 15 -19.45 4.73 -1.49
C SER A 15 -19.78 5.16 -0.06
N SER A 16 -19.51 4.28 0.90
CA SER A 16 -19.53 4.57 2.34
C SER A 16 -18.19 5.08 2.87
N SER A 17 -17.14 5.13 2.02
CA SER A 17 -15.75 5.33 2.47
C SER A 17 -15.50 6.68 3.17
N GLY A 18 -16.35 7.67 2.94
CA GLY A 18 -16.28 9.00 3.55
C GLY A 18 -17.28 9.24 4.68
N LEU A 19 -18.00 8.20 5.14
CA LEU A 19 -19.08 8.36 6.10
C LEU A 19 -18.60 8.82 7.50
N PHE A 20 -17.41 8.36 7.90
CA PHE A 20 -16.81 8.74 9.19
C PHE A 20 -15.74 9.82 9.00
N PRO A 21 -15.80 10.91 9.78
CA PRO A 21 -14.75 11.91 9.77
C PRO A 21 -13.48 11.32 10.41
N VAL A 22 -12.39 11.28 9.65
CA VAL A 22 -11.06 10.89 10.12
C VAL A 22 -10.16 12.11 10.06
N ASP A 23 -9.49 12.43 11.17
CA ASP A 23 -8.44 13.44 11.18
C ASP A 23 -7.20 12.88 10.48
N LYS A 24 -7.15 13.06 9.16
CA LYS A 24 -6.04 12.60 8.33
C LYS A 24 -4.73 13.30 8.66
N ALA A 25 -4.76 14.55 9.12
CA ALA A 25 -3.54 15.26 9.48
C ALA A 25 -2.91 14.64 10.73
N ALA A 26 -3.72 14.34 11.75
CA ALA A 26 -3.26 13.63 12.93
C ALA A 26 -2.73 12.22 12.61
N LEU A 27 -3.35 11.49 11.67
CA LEU A 27 -2.92 10.15 11.29
C LEU A 27 -1.64 10.15 10.44
N GLN A 28 -1.57 11.00 9.41
CA GLN A 28 -0.50 11.00 8.42
C GLN A 28 0.72 11.83 8.83
N ARG A 29 0.57 12.66 9.87
CA ARG A 29 1.65 13.47 10.47
C ARG A 29 2.47 14.26 9.42
N PRO A 30 1.81 15.03 8.51
CA PRO A 30 2.50 15.71 7.41
C PRO A 30 3.56 16.72 7.88
N GLU A 31 3.48 17.21 9.12
CA GLU A 31 4.49 18.09 9.70
C GLU A 31 5.86 17.42 9.87
N LEU A 32 5.92 16.08 9.96
CA LEU A 32 7.18 15.32 9.96
C LEU A 32 7.93 15.41 8.62
N LEU A 33 7.25 15.85 7.55
CA LEU A 33 7.92 16.16 6.29
C LEU A 33 8.79 17.41 6.38
N ALA A 34 8.64 18.26 7.40
CA ALA A 34 9.44 19.46 7.60
C ALA A 34 9.53 20.35 6.33
N GLY A 35 8.41 20.53 5.64
CA GLY A 35 8.31 21.33 4.41
C GLY A 35 8.76 20.63 3.12
N ARG A 36 9.20 19.36 3.20
CA ARG A 36 9.53 18.55 2.02
C ARG A 36 8.26 18.07 1.31
N THR A 37 8.34 17.97 -0.02
CA THR A 37 7.28 17.40 -0.86
C THR A 37 7.83 16.15 -1.57
N PRO A 38 7.58 14.94 -1.05
CA PRO A 38 7.97 13.71 -1.73
C PRO A 38 7.27 13.58 -3.10
N ARG A 39 7.97 13.04 -4.09
CA ARG A 39 7.33 12.63 -5.35
C ARG A 39 6.44 11.41 -5.11
N THR A 40 5.37 11.31 -5.89
CA THR A 40 4.45 10.15 -5.87
C THR A 40 4.74 9.27 -7.07
N ILE A 41 4.86 7.96 -6.84
CA ILE A 41 5.03 6.95 -7.88
C ILE A 41 3.73 6.14 -7.97
N ASN A 42 3.27 5.86 -9.18
CA ASN A 42 2.04 5.10 -9.38
C ASN A 42 2.33 3.60 -9.24
N MET A 43 1.68 2.94 -8.28
CA MET A 43 1.87 1.51 -8.05
C MET A 43 1.53 0.64 -9.28
N VAL A 44 0.63 1.10 -10.15
CA VAL A 44 0.28 0.40 -11.41
C VAL A 44 1.47 0.29 -12.36
N THR A 45 2.38 1.27 -12.34
CA THR A 45 3.56 1.36 -13.21
C THR A 45 4.85 0.96 -12.49
N ILE A 46 4.76 0.35 -11.30
CA ILE A 46 5.90 0.11 -10.43
C ILE A 46 7.03 -0.67 -11.10
N GLY A 47 6.72 -1.59 -12.02
CA GLY A 47 7.74 -2.30 -12.80
C GLY A 47 8.58 -1.38 -13.68
N ASP A 48 7.94 -0.44 -14.40
CA ASP A 48 8.65 0.56 -15.20
C ASP A 48 9.42 1.54 -14.30
N ASP A 49 8.80 1.98 -13.20
CA ASP A 49 9.39 2.97 -12.28
C ASP A 49 10.60 2.41 -11.51
N LEU A 50 10.62 1.11 -11.17
CA LEU A 50 11.78 0.44 -10.59
C LEU A 50 12.90 0.23 -11.62
N LEU A 51 12.59 0.15 -12.91
CA LEU A 51 13.60 0.02 -13.96
C LEU A 51 14.10 1.36 -14.50
N ALA A 52 13.43 2.46 -14.15
CA ALA A 52 13.81 3.80 -14.56
C ALA A 52 15.13 4.25 -13.89
N GLY A 53 16.05 4.77 -14.71
CA GLY A 53 17.26 5.44 -14.24
C GLY A 53 16.98 6.89 -13.79
N SER A 54 18.00 7.53 -13.21
CA SER A 54 17.91 8.96 -12.87
C SER A 54 17.77 9.80 -14.14
N SER A 55 16.76 10.67 -14.20
CA SER A 55 16.54 11.59 -15.32
C SER A 55 15.92 12.90 -14.86
N GLN A 56 15.91 13.92 -15.71
CA GLN A 56 15.29 15.21 -15.39
C GLN A 56 13.76 15.09 -15.23
N GLU A 57 13.13 14.20 -16.00
CA GLU A 57 11.68 13.99 -15.98
C GLU A 57 11.24 13.10 -14.81
N PHE A 58 11.96 12.00 -14.57
CA PHE A 58 11.63 11.04 -13.51
C PHE A 58 12.13 11.49 -12.14
N GLY A 59 13.25 12.19 -12.09
CA GLY A 59 14.01 12.46 -10.87
C GLY A 59 15.04 11.36 -10.59
N PRO A 60 15.50 11.20 -9.33
CA PRO A 60 16.51 10.20 -8.99
C PRO A 60 15.98 8.78 -9.21
N LYS A 61 16.88 7.83 -9.48
CA LYS A 61 16.57 6.40 -9.48
C LYS A 61 15.96 5.97 -8.13
N ILE A 62 15.10 4.96 -8.13
CA ILE A 62 14.63 4.34 -6.88
C ILE A 62 15.70 3.38 -6.40
N GLU A 63 16.29 3.69 -5.24
CA GLU A 63 17.37 2.91 -4.62
C GLU A 63 16.92 2.15 -3.37
N ALA A 64 15.77 2.52 -2.80
CA ALA A 64 15.21 1.83 -1.65
C ALA A 64 13.67 1.75 -1.74
N LEU A 65 13.11 0.65 -1.23
CA LEU A 65 11.68 0.40 -1.18
C LEU A 65 11.29 -0.25 0.15
N ILE A 66 10.22 0.26 0.78
CA ILE A 66 9.59 -0.38 1.94
C ILE A 66 8.18 -0.79 1.51
N VAL A 67 7.88 -2.09 1.61
CA VAL A 67 6.58 -2.65 1.25
C VAL A 67 5.86 -3.10 2.51
N TYR A 68 4.61 -2.67 2.66
CA TYR A 68 3.70 -3.11 3.71
C TYR A 68 2.27 -3.11 3.15
N ASN A 69 1.40 -3.97 3.68
CA ASN A 69 -0.01 -4.09 3.29
C ASN A 69 -0.25 -4.38 1.79
N SER A 70 0.74 -4.89 1.07
CA SER A 70 0.65 -5.19 -0.37
C SER A 70 1.65 -6.26 -0.79
N ASN A 71 1.33 -7.00 -1.84
CA ASN A 71 2.20 -7.99 -2.48
C ASN A 71 2.39 -7.62 -3.98
N PRO A 72 3.11 -6.52 -4.30
CA PRO A 72 3.23 -6.00 -5.66
C PRO A 72 3.78 -7.00 -6.67
N VAL A 73 4.69 -7.90 -6.29
CA VAL A 73 5.22 -8.92 -7.21
C VAL A 73 4.11 -9.84 -7.74
N ALA A 74 3.08 -10.10 -6.93
CA ALA A 74 1.95 -10.93 -7.32
C ALA A 74 0.82 -10.14 -8.01
N VAL A 75 0.58 -8.87 -7.61
CA VAL A 75 -0.64 -8.13 -7.99
C VAL A 75 -0.43 -6.99 -8.97
N ALA A 76 0.78 -6.46 -9.10
CA ALA A 76 1.03 -5.32 -9.99
C ALA A 76 1.03 -5.78 -11.46
N PRO A 77 0.53 -4.94 -12.39
CA PRO A 77 0.59 -5.23 -13.82
C PRO A 77 2.03 -5.38 -14.34
N GLU A 78 2.19 -5.97 -15.53
CA GLU A 78 3.50 -6.19 -16.16
C GLU A 78 4.45 -6.99 -15.26
N SER A 79 3.98 -8.12 -14.74
CA SER A 79 4.69 -8.93 -13.72
C SER A 79 6.15 -9.22 -14.05
N GLY A 80 6.49 -9.44 -15.33
CA GLY A 80 7.88 -9.64 -15.76
C GLY A 80 8.79 -8.44 -15.44
N LYS A 81 8.30 -7.20 -15.65
CA LYS A 81 9.04 -5.98 -15.31
C LYS A 81 9.08 -5.75 -13.81
N VAL A 82 8.00 -6.05 -13.11
CA VAL A 82 7.94 -5.95 -11.65
C VAL A 82 8.99 -6.87 -11.02
N VAL A 83 9.01 -8.16 -11.41
CA VAL A 83 10.02 -9.11 -10.97
C VAL A 83 11.43 -8.61 -11.29
N GLN A 84 11.67 -8.11 -12.51
CA GLN A 84 12.97 -7.57 -12.88
C GLN A 84 13.38 -6.36 -12.01
N GLY A 85 12.44 -5.47 -11.69
CA GLY A 85 12.67 -4.32 -10.83
C GLY A 85 13.00 -4.71 -9.39
N PHE A 86 12.27 -5.68 -8.83
CA PHE A 86 12.50 -6.21 -7.48
C PHE A 86 13.77 -7.06 -7.38
N ALA A 87 14.19 -7.72 -8.47
CA ALA A 87 15.42 -8.52 -8.53
C ALA A 87 16.71 -7.70 -8.71
N ARG A 88 16.63 -6.37 -8.71
CA ARG A 88 17.81 -5.50 -8.84
C ARG A 88 18.73 -5.64 -7.62
N GLU A 89 19.98 -6.04 -7.83
CA GLU A 89 20.99 -6.12 -6.77
C GLU A 89 21.32 -4.77 -6.10
N ASP A 90 20.96 -3.65 -6.75
CA ASP A 90 21.19 -2.29 -6.25
C ASP A 90 19.92 -1.62 -5.69
N LEU A 91 18.87 -2.39 -5.41
CA LEU A 91 17.65 -1.92 -4.76
C LEU A 91 17.60 -2.46 -3.33
N PHE A 92 17.65 -1.56 -2.34
CA PHE A 92 17.47 -1.94 -0.94
C PHE A 92 15.98 -2.15 -0.62
N SER A 93 15.57 -3.36 -0.30
CA SER A 93 14.16 -3.72 -0.10
C SER A 93 13.86 -4.21 1.32
N VAL A 94 12.86 -3.60 1.96
CA VAL A 94 12.33 -4.04 3.26
C VAL A 94 10.87 -4.38 3.12
N VAL A 95 10.47 -5.56 3.56
CA VAL A 95 9.08 -6.04 3.47
C VAL A 95 8.56 -6.31 4.88
N LEU A 96 7.47 -5.63 5.26
CA LEU A 96 6.75 -5.89 6.51
C LEU A 96 5.64 -6.89 6.22
N GLU A 97 5.77 -8.09 6.76
CA GLU A 97 4.94 -9.20 6.34
C GLU A 97 4.87 -10.31 7.40
N HIS A 98 3.75 -11.04 7.43
CA HIS A 98 3.52 -12.19 8.31
C HIS A 98 3.50 -13.53 7.56
N PHE A 99 3.48 -13.51 6.22
CA PHE A 99 3.64 -14.69 5.36
C PHE A 99 4.82 -14.58 4.39
N GLN A 100 5.43 -15.69 3.98
CA GLN A 100 6.43 -15.63 2.90
C GLN A 100 5.71 -15.42 1.55
N THR A 101 5.47 -14.16 1.17
CA THR A 101 4.79 -13.78 -0.09
C THR A 101 5.79 -13.63 -1.25
N ASP A 102 5.30 -13.64 -2.49
CA ASP A 102 6.12 -13.42 -3.70
C ASP A 102 6.98 -12.14 -3.62
N THR A 103 6.51 -11.09 -2.94
CA THR A 103 7.32 -9.87 -2.73
C THR A 103 8.39 -10.06 -1.65
N ALA A 104 8.10 -10.85 -0.61
CA ALA A 104 9.06 -11.16 0.45
C ALA A 104 10.27 -11.97 -0.06
N ASP A 105 10.11 -12.74 -1.13
CA ASP A 105 11.21 -13.49 -1.77
C ASP A 105 12.31 -12.59 -2.37
N TYR A 106 12.01 -11.30 -2.61
CA TYR A 106 12.95 -10.30 -3.13
C TYR A 106 13.37 -9.28 -2.06
N ALA A 107 13.06 -9.53 -0.79
CA ALA A 107 13.38 -8.64 0.31
C ALA A 107 14.83 -8.82 0.80
N ASP A 108 15.59 -7.74 1.01
CA ASP A 108 16.83 -7.81 1.79
C ASP A 108 16.53 -8.06 3.27
N PHE A 109 15.46 -7.43 3.77
CA PHE A 109 14.98 -7.63 5.13
C PHE A 109 13.47 -7.87 5.16
N ILE A 110 13.08 -8.91 5.88
CA ILE A 110 11.69 -9.15 6.26
C ILE A 110 11.53 -8.76 7.72
N LEU A 111 10.63 -7.82 7.98
CA LEU A 111 10.23 -7.43 9.33
C LEU A 111 8.92 -8.14 9.68
N PRO A 112 8.87 -8.97 10.74
CA PRO A 112 7.65 -9.65 11.14
C PRO A 112 6.54 -8.64 11.42
N ALA A 113 5.43 -8.75 10.69
CA ALA A 113 4.23 -7.97 10.97
C ALA A 113 3.25 -8.79 11.81
N THR A 114 2.47 -8.12 12.65
CA THR A 114 1.33 -8.75 13.34
C THR A 114 0.18 -9.06 12.36
N THR A 115 -0.57 -10.13 12.62
CA THR A 115 -1.86 -10.36 11.96
C THR A 115 -2.96 -9.45 12.53
N GLN A 116 -4.11 -9.35 11.85
CA GLN A 116 -5.25 -8.58 12.36
C GLN A 116 -5.70 -9.04 13.76
N LEU A 117 -5.51 -10.31 14.12
CA LEU A 117 -5.92 -10.84 15.42
C LEU A 117 -5.04 -10.37 16.59
N GLU A 118 -3.90 -9.74 16.31
CA GLU A 118 -2.82 -9.52 17.27
C GLU A 118 -2.65 -8.05 17.67
N HIS A 119 -3.30 -7.10 16.98
CA HIS A 119 -3.12 -5.67 17.22
C HIS A 119 -4.43 -4.89 17.36
N TRP A 120 -4.29 -3.66 17.85
CA TRP A 120 -5.36 -2.67 17.82
C TRP A 120 -5.36 -1.97 16.47
N ASP A 121 -6.54 -1.82 15.87
CA ASP A 121 -6.72 -1.00 14.66
C ASP A 121 -8.13 -0.39 14.63
N VAL A 122 -8.32 0.62 13.78
CA VAL A 122 -9.61 1.27 13.53
C VAL A 122 -9.87 1.28 12.03
N HIS A 123 -10.99 0.68 11.61
CA HIS A 123 -11.39 0.63 10.21
C HIS A 123 -12.55 1.58 9.93
N SER A 124 -12.41 2.33 8.84
CA SER A 124 -13.50 3.14 8.30
C SER A 124 -14.51 2.29 7.52
N ALA A 125 -15.63 2.88 7.16
CA ALA A 125 -16.75 2.15 6.59
C ALA A 125 -16.52 1.73 5.13
N TYR A 126 -16.56 0.43 4.82
CA TYR A 126 -16.48 -0.09 3.46
C TYR A 126 -17.61 -1.09 3.17
N GLY A 127 -18.67 -0.62 2.51
CA GLY A 127 -19.89 -1.42 2.25
C GLY A 127 -20.85 -1.53 3.44
N HIS A 128 -20.55 -0.85 4.55
CA HIS A 128 -21.39 -0.71 5.74
C HIS A 128 -21.39 0.75 6.21
N THR A 129 -22.04 1.05 7.35
CA THR A 129 -22.16 2.42 7.88
C THR A 129 -21.56 2.59 9.27
N ASP A 130 -20.82 1.59 9.74
CA ASP A 130 -20.22 1.55 11.08
C ASP A 130 -18.72 1.82 11.06
N ALA A 131 -18.19 2.42 12.13
CA ALA A 131 -16.76 2.45 12.41
C ALA A 131 -16.42 1.23 13.25
N LEU A 132 -15.34 0.53 12.89
CA LEU A 132 -14.99 -0.74 13.52
C LEU A 132 -13.69 -0.58 14.31
N LEU A 133 -13.70 -1.16 15.51
CA LEU A 133 -12.52 -1.28 16.37
C LEU A 133 -12.03 -2.72 16.31
N ASN A 134 -10.82 -2.92 15.80
CA ASN A 134 -10.13 -4.19 15.90
C ASN A 134 -9.48 -4.29 17.28
N ARG A 135 -9.87 -5.31 18.05
CA ARG A 135 -9.32 -5.61 19.37
C ARG A 135 -8.45 -6.86 19.25
N PRO A 136 -7.22 -6.88 19.78
CA PRO A 136 -6.42 -8.09 19.79
C PRO A 136 -7.19 -9.25 20.43
N ALA A 137 -7.37 -10.33 19.69
CA ALA A 137 -7.93 -11.58 20.19
C ALA A 137 -6.85 -12.41 20.90
N ILE A 138 -5.60 -12.26 20.45
CA ILE A 138 -4.40 -12.87 21.01
C ILE A 138 -3.28 -11.83 21.10
N ALA A 139 -2.20 -12.13 21.83
CA ALA A 139 -1.00 -11.32 21.81
C ALA A 139 -0.20 -11.56 20.51
N PRO A 140 0.63 -10.59 20.07
CA PRO A 140 1.59 -10.79 18.97
C PRO A 140 2.42 -12.06 19.16
N LEU A 141 2.58 -12.81 18.07
CA LEU A 141 3.34 -14.06 18.06
C LEU A 141 4.73 -13.86 17.46
N GLY A 142 5.68 -14.70 17.88
CA GLY A 142 7.05 -14.66 17.38
C GLY A 142 7.80 -13.40 17.83
N GLN A 143 8.31 -12.64 16.86
CA GLN A 143 9.06 -11.39 17.07
C GLN A 143 8.33 -10.18 16.46
N ALA A 144 7.04 -10.33 16.15
CA ALA A 144 6.18 -9.24 15.69
C ALA A 144 5.87 -8.24 16.82
#